data_AF-I7C748-F1
#
_entry.id   AF-I7C748-F1
#
_cell.length_a   1.000
_cell.length_b   1.000
_cell.length_c   1.000
_cell.angle_alpha   90.00
_cell.angle_beta   90.00
_cell.angle_gamma   90.00
#
_symmetry.space_group_name_H-M   'P 1'
#
loop_
_entity.id
_entity.type
_entity.pdbx_description
1 polymer ?
#
loop_
_entity_poly.entity_id
_entity_poly.type
_entity_poly.pdbx_seq_one_letter_code
_entity_poly.pdbx_strand_id
1 'polypeptide(L)'
;MFSALKPIACAFIGTGSLIGGTFGTFKVVSEVQRPKYSVGQKYCLSKKHNVCIYFGRSGESFRSDDGIWVDPGTASAVTAIQTADWLNVSDIEKEVKELFKEHPGLEAFTKGKISEYEKRVCKYHAEEETVSSGKKALWYKLECPK
;
A
#
# COMPACT_ATOMS: atom_id res chain seq x y z
N MET A 1 1.10 -40.35 -44.94
CA MET A 1 0.13 -40.03 -43.87
C MET A 1 0.62 -40.67 -42.58
N PHE A 2 0.33 -40.00 -41.46
CA PHE A 2 0.63 -40.32 -40.04
C PHE A 2 1.86 -39.67 -39.41
N SER A 3 1.55 -38.99 -38.31
CA SER A 3 2.27 -37.95 -37.58
C SER A 3 3.25 -38.48 -36.53
N ALA A 4 4.23 -37.61 -36.23
CA ALA A 4 4.70 -37.16 -34.91
C ALA A 4 5.14 -38.17 -33.83
N LEU A 5 6.35 -37.96 -33.28
CA LEU A 5 6.55 -37.51 -31.88
C LEU A 5 8.01 -37.08 -31.62
N LYS A 6 8.17 -36.07 -30.75
CA LYS A 6 9.36 -35.27 -30.42
C LYS A 6 10.40 -36.03 -29.58
N PRO A 7 11.71 -35.75 -29.70
CA PRO A 7 12.68 -36.15 -28.68
C PRO A 7 12.84 -35.06 -27.60
N ILE A 8 12.55 -35.44 -26.35
CA ILE A 8 12.96 -34.73 -25.13
C ILE A 8 14.38 -35.22 -24.81
N ALA A 9 15.35 -34.30 -24.77
CA ALA A 9 16.70 -34.59 -24.29
C ALA A 9 17.21 -33.39 -23.48
N CYS A 10 16.91 -33.36 -22.18
CA CYS A 10 17.71 -32.57 -21.23
C CYS A 10 18.77 -33.52 -20.67
N ALA A 11 19.93 -33.54 -21.33
CA ALA A 11 21.08 -34.28 -20.86
C ALA A 11 21.56 -33.70 -19.53
N PHE A 12 21.59 -34.55 -18.51
CA PHE A 12 22.38 -34.35 -17.32
C PHE A 12 23.86 -34.36 -17.72
N ILE A 13 24.55 -33.24 -17.54
CA ILE A 13 26.01 -33.22 -17.44
C ILE A 13 26.34 -32.49 -16.13
N GLY A 14 26.27 -33.27 -15.06
CA GLY A 14 27.08 -33.02 -13.89
C GLY A 14 28.50 -33.42 -14.21
N THR A 15 29.40 -32.45 -14.25
CA THR A 15 30.84 -32.69 -14.12
C THR A 15 31.35 -31.70 -13.11
N GLY A 16 31.47 -32.18 -11.88
CA GLY A 16 32.19 -31.50 -10.83
C GLY A 16 33.69 -31.60 -11.05
N SER A 17 34.38 -30.50 -10.75
CA SER A 17 35.63 -30.42 -10.00
C SER A 17 36.26 -29.09 -10.37
N LEU A 18 36.47 -28.22 -9.37
CA LEU A 18 37.70 -27.44 -9.17
C LEU A 18 37.51 -26.53 -7.95
N ILE A 19 38.12 -26.97 -6.84
CA ILE A 19 39.00 -26.21 -5.94
C ILE A 19 38.51 -24.84 -5.43
N GLY A 20 38.39 -24.73 -4.11
CA GLY A 20 38.45 -23.46 -3.39
C GLY A 20 37.38 -23.32 -2.31
N GLY A 21 37.63 -23.90 -1.15
CA GLY A 21 36.80 -23.65 0.03
C GLY A 21 36.97 -22.22 0.51
N THR A 22 36.12 -21.31 0.04
CA THR A 22 35.71 -20.15 0.81
C THR A 22 34.31 -20.43 1.31
N PHE A 23 34.17 -20.57 2.63
CA PHE A 23 32.87 -20.52 3.30
C PHE A 23 32.34 -19.09 3.19
N GLY A 24 31.92 -18.71 1.99
CA GLY A 24 30.94 -17.66 1.81
C GLY A 24 29.62 -18.26 2.26
N THR A 25 29.30 -18.13 3.55
CA THR A 25 27.90 -18.16 3.94
C THR A 25 27.25 -17.01 3.18
N PHE A 26 26.65 -17.30 2.03
CA PHE A 26 25.62 -16.47 1.49
C PHE A 26 24.55 -16.48 2.57
N LYS A 27 24.60 -15.47 3.45
CA LYS A 27 23.39 -14.96 4.06
C LYS A 27 22.55 -14.60 2.85
N VAL A 28 21.71 -15.54 2.41
CA VAL A 28 20.44 -15.20 1.82
C VAL A 28 19.81 -14.37 2.91
N VAL A 29 20.08 -13.07 2.88
CA VAL A 29 19.23 -12.10 3.53
C VAL A 29 17.93 -12.41 2.85
N SER A 30 17.08 -13.21 3.53
CA SER A 30 15.72 -13.45 3.12
C SER A 30 15.26 -12.10 2.63
N GLU A 31 15.04 -12.00 1.33
CA GLU A 31 14.49 -10.82 0.70
C GLU A 31 13.34 -10.48 1.61
N VAL A 32 13.51 -9.42 2.42
CA VAL A 32 12.48 -9.04 3.39
C VAL A 32 11.30 -8.90 2.50
N GLN A 33 10.35 -9.83 2.64
CA GLN A 33 9.26 -10.02 1.72
C GLN A 33 8.39 -8.81 1.99
N ARG A 34 8.79 -7.66 1.44
CA ARG A 34 8.21 -6.36 1.73
C ARG A 34 6.77 -6.55 1.30
N PRO A 35 5.81 -6.50 2.23
CA PRO A 35 4.42 -6.64 1.83
C PRO A 35 4.18 -5.61 0.72
N LYS A 36 3.70 -6.13 -0.41
CA LYS A 36 3.52 -5.35 -1.64
C LYS A 36 2.26 -4.51 -1.46
N TYR A 37 2.37 -3.47 -0.64
CA TYR A 37 1.31 -2.49 -0.48
C TYR A 37 1.03 -1.83 -1.83
N SER A 38 -0.22 -1.53 -2.08
CA SER A 38 -0.66 -1.00 -3.37
C SER A 38 -1.74 0.05 -3.19
N VAL A 39 -1.79 0.97 -4.14
CA VAL A 39 -2.92 1.89 -4.30
C VAL A 39 -4.17 1.09 -4.70
N GLY A 40 -5.35 1.57 -4.30
CA GLY A 40 -6.64 0.89 -4.45
C GLY A 40 -6.94 -0.14 -3.35
N GLN A 41 -6.16 -0.16 -2.27
CA GLN A 41 -6.34 -1.08 -1.14
C GLN A 41 -6.48 -0.31 0.18
N LYS A 42 -7.11 -0.97 1.15
CA LYS A 42 -7.17 -0.50 2.53
C LYS A 42 -6.54 -1.52 3.47
N TYR A 43 -5.94 -1.03 4.55
CA TYR A 43 -5.27 -1.85 5.55
C TYR A 43 -5.78 -1.44 6.92
N CYS A 44 -6.30 -2.41 7.68
CA CYS A 44 -6.97 -2.16 8.94
C CYS A 44 -6.27 -2.88 10.09
N LEU A 45 -6.50 -2.44 11.32
CA LEU A 45 -6.04 -3.16 12.51
C LEU A 45 -6.82 -4.46 12.68
N SER A 46 -6.12 -5.54 13.04
CA SER A 46 -6.73 -6.86 13.25
C SER A 46 -7.67 -6.89 14.45
N LYS A 47 -7.44 -6.03 15.46
CA LYS A 47 -8.28 -5.94 16.67
C LYS A 47 -9.33 -4.83 16.60
N LYS A 48 -9.19 -3.89 15.67
CA LYS A 48 -10.09 -2.75 15.47
C LYS A 48 -10.34 -2.58 13.98
N HIS A 49 -11.18 -3.45 13.40
CA HIS A 49 -11.38 -3.52 11.95
C HIS A 49 -11.97 -2.25 11.31
N ASN A 50 -12.47 -1.33 12.12
CA ASN A 50 -12.93 0.01 11.72
C ASN A 50 -11.78 1.02 11.62
N VAL A 51 -10.62 0.76 12.23
CA VAL A 51 -9.44 1.61 12.12
C VAL A 51 -8.62 1.19 10.90
N CYS A 52 -8.61 2.01 9.85
CA CYS A 52 -8.02 1.67 8.57
C CYS A 52 -7.27 2.84 7.95
N ILE A 53 -6.22 2.54 7.20
CA ILE A 53 -5.60 3.46 6.23
C ILE A 53 -5.97 3.02 4.82
N TYR A 54 -6.38 3.98 4.00
CA TYR A 54 -6.86 3.82 2.64
C TYR A 54 -5.85 4.44 1.68
N PHE A 55 -5.55 3.74 0.60
CA PHE A 55 -4.75 4.25 -0.51
C PHE A 55 -5.62 4.31 -1.75
N GLY A 56 -5.96 5.50 -2.20
CA GLY A 56 -6.82 5.70 -3.37
C GLY A 56 -8.28 5.31 -3.14
N ARG A 57 -8.92 4.91 -4.24
CA ARG A 57 -10.35 4.62 -4.29
C ARG A 57 -10.70 3.40 -3.44
N SER A 58 -11.54 3.60 -2.43
CA SER A 58 -12.05 2.54 -1.56
C SER A 58 -13.51 2.78 -1.17
N GLY A 59 -14.42 2.45 -2.09
CA GLY A 59 -15.86 2.70 -1.93
C GLY A 59 -16.33 3.96 -2.66
N GLU A 60 -17.56 4.40 -2.40
CA GLU A 60 -18.18 5.51 -3.13
C GLU A 60 -17.72 6.89 -2.65
N SER A 61 -17.34 7.02 -1.38
CA SER A 61 -16.85 8.29 -0.81
C SER A 61 -15.47 8.70 -1.32
N PHE A 62 -14.63 7.77 -1.78
CA PHE A 62 -13.27 8.06 -2.24
C PHE A 62 -13.26 8.14 -3.77
N ARG A 63 -13.18 9.35 -4.31
CA ARG A 63 -13.41 9.63 -5.74
C ARG A 63 -12.16 9.59 -6.62
N SER A 64 -10.98 9.52 -6.02
CA SER A 64 -9.72 9.49 -6.74
C SER A 64 -9.04 8.13 -6.60
N ASP A 65 -8.40 7.68 -7.68
CA ASP A 65 -7.60 6.46 -7.67
C ASP A 65 -6.33 6.62 -6.83
N ASP A 66 -5.89 7.85 -6.56
CA ASP A 66 -4.76 8.20 -5.70
C ASP A 66 -5.23 8.90 -4.41
N GLY A 67 -4.37 8.92 -3.39
CA GLY A 67 -4.59 9.62 -2.11
C GLY A 67 -4.41 8.71 -0.90
N ILE A 68 -4.22 9.31 0.28
CA ILE A 68 -4.04 8.60 1.54
C ILE A 68 -4.99 9.14 2.59
N TRP A 69 -5.77 8.27 3.21
CA TRP A 69 -6.72 8.64 4.25
C TRP A 69 -6.70 7.66 5.41
N VAL A 70 -6.94 8.15 6.63
CA VAL A 70 -7.05 7.35 7.85
C VAL A 70 -8.45 7.48 8.40
N ASP A 71 -9.13 6.35 8.59
CA ASP A 71 -10.31 6.25 9.42
C ASP A 71 -9.88 5.79 10.82
N PRO A 72 -10.01 6.64 11.86
CA PRO A 72 -9.67 6.27 13.23
C PRO A 72 -10.73 5.37 13.90
N GLY A 73 -11.65 4.79 13.14
CA GLY A 73 -12.73 3.96 13.64
C GLY A 73 -14.08 4.67 13.73
N THR A 74 -14.14 5.92 13.29
CA THR A 74 -15.34 6.74 13.17
C THR A 74 -15.39 7.27 11.74
N ALA A 75 -16.29 6.73 10.92
CA ALA A 75 -16.40 7.04 9.48
C ALA A 75 -16.59 8.54 9.18
N SER A 76 -17.02 9.35 10.15
CA SER A 76 -17.15 10.81 10.05
C SER A 76 -15.84 11.58 10.32
N ALA A 77 -14.78 10.91 10.78
CA ALA A 77 -13.49 11.50 11.14
C ALA A 77 -12.34 11.05 10.21
N VAL A 78 -12.68 10.59 9.01
CA VAL A 78 -11.67 10.21 8.01
C VAL A 78 -10.79 11.42 7.71
N THR A 79 -9.50 11.26 7.95
CA THR A 79 -8.49 12.32 7.88
C THR A 79 -7.53 12.06 6.74
N ALA A 80 -7.28 13.07 5.90
CA ALA A 80 -6.31 12.98 4.80
C ALA A 80 -4.87 13.10 5.33
N ILE A 81 -3.97 12.20 4.90
CA ILE A 81 -2.53 12.32 5.20
C ILE A 81 -1.87 13.13 4.09
N GLN A 82 -1.84 14.46 4.26
CA GLN A 82 -1.37 15.36 3.21
C GLN A 82 0.15 15.46 3.16
N THR A 83 0.79 15.49 4.33
CA THR A 83 2.24 15.61 4.51
C THR A 83 2.73 14.61 5.55
N ALA A 84 4.05 14.45 5.66
CA ALA A 84 4.64 13.56 6.66
C ALA A 84 4.27 13.95 8.10
N ASP A 85 4.01 15.24 8.35
CA ASP A 85 3.62 15.75 9.67
C ASP A 85 2.25 15.24 10.12
N TRP A 86 1.35 14.95 9.16
CA TRP A 86 0.03 14.39 9.44
C TRP A 86 0.08 13.00 10.10
N LEU A 87 1.20 12.28 9.95
CA LEU A 87 1.41 11.00 10.64
C LEU A 87 1.54 11.15 12.16
N ASN A 88 1.77 12.37 12.65
CA ASN A 88 1.97 12.69 14.06
C ASN A 88 0.89 13.64 14.61
N VAL A 89 -0.23 13.82 13.92
CA VAL A 89 -1.36 14.62 14.43
C VAL A 89 -2.02 13.88 15.58
N SER A 90 -2.21 14.56 16.72
CA SER A 90 -2.66 13.99 18.00
C SER A 90 -3.88 13.06 17.89
N ASP A 91 -4.79 13.39 16.98
CA ASP A 91 -6.10 12.73 16.87
C ASP A 91 -6.02 11.38 16.16
N ILE A 92 -4.95 11.12 15.39
CA ILE A 92 -4.75 9.87 14.65
C ILE A 92 -3.39 9.20 14.90
N GLU A 93 -2.49 9.87 15.63
CA GLU A 93 -1.11 9.44 15.85
C GLU A 93 -1.05 8.02 16.43
N LYS A 94 -1.92 7.71 17.40
CA LYS A 94 -1.96 6.40 18.05
C LYS A 94 -2.38 5.31 17.07
N GLU A 95 -3.44 5.55 16.32
CA GLU A 95 -4.00 4.62 15.34
C GLU A 95 -3.01 4.38 14.20
N VAL A 96 -2.35 5.42 13.70
CA VAL A 96 -1.31 5.34 12.66
C VAL A 96 -0.11 4.54 13.15
N LYS A 97 0.36 4.78 14.39
CA LYS A 97 1.45 4.00 15.01
C LYS A 97 1.08 2.53 15.18
N GLU A 98 -0.15 2.24 15.61
CA GLU A 98 -0.67 0.87 15.72
C GLU A 98 -0.70 0.20 14.32
N LEU A 99 -1.16 0.91 13.28
CA LEU A 99 -1.23 0.39 11.91
C LEU A 99 0.16 0.04 11.38
N PHE A 100 1.15 0.92 11.54
CA PHE A 100 2.51 0.66 11.07
C PHE A 100 3.22 -0.45 11.84
N LYS A 101 2.88 -0.64 13.12
CA LYS A 101 3.40 -1.76 13.91
C LYS A 101 2.84 -3.11 13.45
N GLU A 102 1.57 -3.16 13.07
CA GLU A 102 0.90 -4.39 12.62
C GLU A 102 1.18 -4.73 11.14
N HIS A 103 1.50 -3.72 10.34
CA HIS A 103 1.74 -3.82 8.91
C HIS A 103 3.20 -3.42 8.55
N PRO A 104 4.17 -4.35 8.65
CA PRO A 104 5.58 -4.04 8.43
C PRO A 104 5.88 -3.47 7.05
N GLY A 105 6.46 -2.28 6.96
CA GLY A 105 6.77 -1.63 5.67
C GLY A 105 5.66 -0.72 5.13
N LEU A 106 4.49 -0.70 5.78
CA LEU A 106 3.40 0.20 5.41
C LEU A 106 3.81 1.66 5.60
N GLU A 107 4.55 1.95 6.68
CA GLU A 107 5.08 3.29 6.94
C GLU A 107 5.97 3.80 5.79
N ALA A 108 6.89 2.96 5.32
CA ALA A 108 7.78 3.31 4.21
C ALA A 108 6.99 3.53 2.91
N PHE A 109 5.96 2.70 2.66
CA PHE A 109 5.08 2.88 1.51
C PHE A 109 4.28 4.19 1.60
N THR A 110 3.67 4.48 2.76
CA THR A 110 2.94 5.72 3.02
C THR A 110 3.82 6.94 2.82
N LYS A 111 5.01 6.98 3.42
CA LYS A 111 5.97 8.08 3.26
C LYS A 111 6.40 8.26 1.79
N GLY A 112 6.60 7.16 1.07
CA GLY A 112 6.88 7.18 -0.36
C GLY A 112 5.76 7.85 -1.17
N LYS A 113 4.51 7.51 -0.87
CA LYS A 113 3.34 8.10 -1.53
C LYS A 113 3.10 9.57 -1.17
N ILE A 114 3.29 9.94 0.10
CA ILE A 114 3.28 11.36 0.51
C ILE A 114 4.28 12.15 -0.32
N SER A 115 5.55 11.70 -0.37
CA SER A 115 6.59 12.40 -1.13
C SER A 115 6.27 12.48 -2.63
N GLU A 116 5.68 11.43 -3.21
CA GLU A 116 5.22 11.43 -4.60
C GLU A 116 4.14 12.50 -4.84
N TYR A 117 3.13 12.56 -3.97
CA TYR A 117 2.00 13.51 -4.09
C TYR A 117 2.42 14.96 -3.81
N GLU A 118 3.32 15.19 -2.85
CA GLU A 118 3.92 16.50 -2.60
C GLU A 118 4.71 17.01 -3.80
N LYS A 119 5.55 16.15 -4.41
CA LYS A 119 6.32 16.51 -5.62
C LYS A 119 5.43 16.86 -6.80
N ARG A 120 4.28 16.17 -6.92
CA ARG A 120 3.26 16.45 -7.92
C ARG A 120 2.38 17.64 -7.55
N VAL A 121 2.59 18.28 -6.39
CA VAL A 121 1.79 19.41 -5.90
C VAL A 121 0.30 19.07 -5.85
N CYS A 122 -0.02 17.83 -5.44
CA CYS A 122 -1.39 17.38 -5.32
C CYS A 122 -2.11 18.06 -4.16
N LYS A 123 -3.42 18.25 -4.29
CA LYS A 123 -4.30 18.87 -3.30
C LYS A 123 -5.39 17.90 -2.88
N TYR A 124 -5.60 17.80 -1.57
CA TYR A 124 -6.68 17.00 -1.01
C TYR A 124 -7.96 17.83 -0.90
N HIS A 125 -9.06 17.24 -1.30
CA HIS A 125 -10.41 17.79 -1.20
C HIS A 125 -11.26 16.87 -0.33
N ALA A 126 -11.99 17.45 0.61
CA ALA A 126 -12.99 16.78 1.44
C ALA A 126 -14.22 17.68 1.49
N GLU A 127 -15.31 17.25 0.85
CA GLU A 127 -16.52 18.05 0.72
C GLU A 127 -17.77 17.20 0.99
N GLU A 128 -18.87 17.87 1.33
CA GLU A 128 -20.18 17.25 1.48
C GLU A 128 -20.98 17.40 0.18
N GLU A 129 -21.64 16.33 -0.25
CA GLU A 129 -22.61 16.38 -1.34
C GLU A 129 -23.97 15.84 -0.87
N THR A 130 -25.05 16.51 -1.28
CA THR A 130 -26.40 16.03 -1.03
C THR A 130 -26.72 14.93 -2.03
N VAL A 131 -26.83 13.69 -1.55
CA VAL A 131 -27.25 12.55 -2.40
C VAL A 131 -28.74 12.61 -2.67
N SER A 132 -29.21 11.85 -3.66
CA SER A 132 -30.61 11.78 -4.12
C SER A 132 -31.66 11.48 -3.04
N SER A 133 -31.22 10.98 -1.87
CA SER A 133 -32.07 10.77 -0.69
C SER A 133 -32.23 12.01 0.22
N GLY A 134 -31.65 13.15 -0.13
CA GLY A 134 -31.64 14.38 0.68
C GLY A 134 -30.65 14.36 1.84
N LYS A 135 -29.89 13.27 2.02
CA LYS A 135 -28.83 13.14 3.02
C LYS A 135 -27.53 13.74 2.51
N LYS A 136 -26.73 14.33 3.40
CA LYS A 136 -25.35 14.74 3.12
C LYS A 136 -24.42 13.53 3.20
N ALA A 137 -23.58 13.36 2.19
CA ALA A 137 -22.53 12.36 2.14
C ALA A 137 -21.17 13.06 1.97
N LEU A 138 -20.19 12.66 2.77
CA LEU A 138 -18.81 13.12 2.63
C LEU A 138 -18.15 12.39 1.47
N TRP A 139 -17.40 13.13 0.66
CA TRP A 139 -16.52 12.59 -0.35
C TRP A 139 -15.12 13.16 -0.25
N TYR A 140 -14.15 12.36 -0.71
CA TYR A 140 -12.72 12.62 -0.61
C TYR A 140 -12.08 12.45 -1.99
N LYS A 141 -11.18 13.37 -2.35
CA LYS A 141 -10.48 13.33 -3.64
C LYS A 141 -9.07 13.91 -3.49
N LEU A 142 -8.09 13.25 -4.06
CA LEU A 142 -6.79 13.84 -4.37
C LEU A 142 -6.81 14.36 -5.80
N GLU A 143 -6.44 15.61 -5.99
CA GLU A 143 -6.29 16.23 -7.30
C GLU A 143 -4.85 16.64 -7.52
N CYS A 144 -4.23 16.09 -8.57
CA CYS A 144 -2.87 16.43 -8.96
C CYS A 144 -2.91 17.19 -10.29
N PRO A 145 -2.09 18.26 -10.46
CA PRO A 145 -1.87 18.85 -11.77
C PRO A 145 -1.37 17.78 -12.77
N LYS A 146 -1.78 17.96 -14.03
CA LYS A 146 -1.42 17.08 -15.14
C LYS A 146 0.00 17.32 -15.62
#